data_AF-A0A2M7YY01-F1
#
_entry.id   AF-A0A2M7YY01-F1
#
_cell.length_a   1.000
_cell.length_b   1.000
_cell.length_c   1.000
_cell.angle_alpha   90.00
_cell.angle_beta   90.00
_cell.angle_gamma   90.00
#
_symmetry.space_group_name_H-M   'P 1'
#
loop_
_entity.id
_entity.type
_entity.pdbx_description
1 polymer ?
#
loop_
_entity_poly.entity_id
_entity_poly.type
_entity_poly.pdbx_seq_one_letter_code
_entity_poly.pdbx_strand_id
1 'polypeptide(L)'
;MMKTTATLVLSLVFVAALAGTAPAVRQHYSHQDDYFEHYEGTRTCLECHEQEAQDFFHSQHYQWRGKTPNVVNADGMELGKLNTMNDFCTNPNPSWIGNAVNEDGKIIAQGCSKCHAGLGAKPQAEMTQAQLENIDCLICHASGYRRDLYKDDAGQWEWRPILWKNQAGLDAISKRIVLPQRTMCLRCHSGAGGGQNFKRGDLEYELKECETEFDVHMATEGNDLQCIDCHQGEDHRIVGRGVDLPANDLPDRTLRCTSCHDERPHDIAALDNHTDRVYCTVCHIPTFAKKDATDMVRDWSQPKYHPDSKKYSATITFGKDVVPVYAWYNGQSKAAILGQRMETDKNGVYTMMGPVGDKGDKSARIYAFKLHKGVLPMLKKEQRLIPIGVDEFFIDGNIAEAVARGASSTYGIGYPEYEWINVRRYMGIFHEVQPAANALQCLDCHREGGRMDWKALGYKRDPLLDAMD
;
A
#
# COMPACT_ATOMS: atom_id res chain seq x y z
N MET A 1 -94.28 3.79 8.74
CA MET A 1 -93.38 4.82 8.16
C MET A 1 -92.07 4.81 8.92
N MET A 2 -90.97 5.05 8.20
CA MET A 2 -89.56 5.14 8.63
C MET A 2 -88.83 3.83 8.97
N LYS A 3 -88.08 3.39 7.95
CA LYS A 3 -86.96 2.44 8.03
C LYS A 3 -85.77 3.14 8.68
N THR A 4 -85.16 2.54 9.70
CA THR A 4 -83.90 2.99 10.30
C THR A 4 -82.76 2.13 9.78
N THR A 5 -81.90 2.75 8.96
CA THR A 5 -80.60 2.26 8.51
C THR A 5 -79.59 2.30 9.66
N ALA A 6 -78.95 1.17 9.96
CA ALA A 6 -77.80 1.09 10.86
C ALA A 6 -76.51 1.37 10.08
N THR A 7 -75.82 2.44 10.47
CA THR A 7 -74.53 2.86 9.90
C THR A 7 -73.39 2.16 10.63
N LEU A 8 -72.54 1.47 9.86
CA LEU A 8 -71.32 0.80 10.32
C LEU A 8 -70.24 1.86 10.65
N VAL A 9 -69.76 1.90 11.89
CA VAL A 9 -68.64 2.76 12.31
C VAL A 9 -67.34 1.98 12.15
N LEU A 10 -66.45 2.50 11.31
CA LEU A 10 -65.10 1.97 11.07
C LEU A 10 -64.15 2.48 12.18
N SER A 11 -63.69 1.59 13.05
CA SER A 11 -62.71 1.91 14.10
C SER A 11 -61.29 1.85 13.55
N LEU A 12 -60.63 3.01 13.39
CA LEU A 12 -59.20 3.10 13.13
C LEU A 12 -58.41 2.72 14.39
N VAL A 13 -57.69 1.60 14.35
CA VAL A 13 -56.70 1.21 15.36
C VAL A 13 -55.38 1.90 15.01
N PHE A 14 -54.98 2.90 15.81
CA PHE A 14 -53.64 3.47 15.78
C PHE A 14 -52.67 2.51 16.48
N VAL A 15 -51.81 1.85 15.71
CA VAL A 15 -50.67 1.11 16.25
C VAL A 15 -49.55 2.13 16.52
N ALA A 16 -49.35 2.47 17.78
CA ALA A 16 -48.19 3.24 18.21
C ALA A 16 -46.94 2.35 18.12
N ALA A 17 -46.12 2.57 17.10
CA ALA A 17 -44.79 1.97 17.01
C ALA A 17 -43.88 2.62 18.08
N LEU A 18 -43.66 1.91 19.19
CA LEU A 18 -42.61 2.24 20.14
C LEU A 18 -41.26 1.94 19.47
N ALA A 19 -40.64 2.97 18.88
CA ALA A 19 -39.24 2.94 18.51
C ALA A 19 -38.40 2.95 19.80
N GLY A 20 -38.08 1.76 20.30
CA GLY A 20 -37.08 1.60 21.35
C GLY A 20 -35.71 2.02 20.79
N THR A 21 -35.21 3.18 21.19
CA THR A 21 -33.80 3.53 21.02
C THR A 21 -32.98 2.55 21.83
N ALA A 22 -32.38 1.54 21.20
CA ALA A 22 -31.32 0.77 21.83
C ALA A 22 -30.24 1.79 22.26
N PRO A 23 -29.80 1.80 23.52
CA PRO A 23 -28.74 2.71 23.93
C PRO A 23 -27.52 2.40 23.05
N ALA A 24 -26.99 3.42 22.37
CA ALA A 24 -25.72 3.29 21.67
C ALA A 24 -24.69 2.79 22.69
N VAL A 25 -24.16 1.58 22.48
CA VAL A 25 -23.09 1.04 23.31
C VAL A 25 -21.96 2.07 23.25
N ARG A 26 -21.67 2.70 24.39
CA ARG A 26 -20.59 3.69 24.47
C ARG A 26 -19.29 2.94 24.20
N GLN A 27 -18.66 3.23 23.08
CA GLN A 27 -17.35 2.66 22.75
C GLN A 27 -16.37 2.99 23.90
N HIS A 28 -15.83 1.96 24.53
CA HIS A 28 -14.76 2.09 25.54
C HIS A 28 -13.41 2.12 24.82
N TYR A 29 -12.58 3.13 25.12
CA TYR A 29 -11.21 3.25 24.63
C TYR A 29 -10.26 3.01 25.79
N SER A 30 -9.06 2.49 25.51
CA SER A 30 -8.12 2.07 26.57
C SER A 30 -7.61 3.22 27.45
N HIS A 31 -7.70 4.46 26.97
CA HIS A 31 -7.17 5.65 27.65
C HIS A 31 -8.25 6.66 28.08
N GLN A 32 -9.50 6.21 28.29
CA GLN A 32 -10.59 7.10 28.76
C GLN A 32 -10.46 7.51 30.24
N ASP A 33 -9.70 6.77 31.06
CA ASP A 33 -9.69 6.90 32.52
C ASP A 33 -8.63 7.88 33.07
N ASP A 34 -8.56 9.11 32.53
CA ASP A 34 -7.71 10.21 33.05
C ASP A 34 -6.21 9.89 33.27
N TYR A 35 -5.61 9.05 32.42
CA TYR A 35 -4.16 8.80 32.42
C TYR A 35 -3.31 10.06 32.21
N PHE A 36 -3.86 11.06 31.52
CA PHE A 36 -3.28 12.39 31.38
C PHE A 36 -4.40 13.43 31.29
N GLU A 37 -4.14 14.64 31.78
CA GLU A 37 -5.08 15.77 31.69
C GLU A 37 -5.06 16.38 30.28
N HIS A 38 -3.85 16.70 29.79
CA HIS A 38 -3.65 17.32 28.48
C HIS A 38 -2.67 16.53 27.62
N TYR A 39 -3.01 16.36 26.34
CA TYR A 39 -2.10 15.83 25.34
C TYR A 39 -1.23 16.95 24.79
N GLU A 40 0.08 16.82 25.01
CA GLU A 40 1.07 17.83 24.63
C GLU A 40 2.03 17.33 23.54
N GLY A 41 1.51 16.43 22.71
CA GLY A 41 2.27 15.70 21.69
C GLY A 41 2.76 14.35 22.21
N THR A 42 3.62 13.72 21.43
CA THR A 42 4.08 12.35 21.68
C THR A 42 4.77 12.19 23.03
N ARG A 43 5.39 13.24 23.56
CA ARG A 43 5.96 13.24 24.92
C ARG A 43 5.00 12.78 26.01
N THR A 44 3.71 13.08 25.89
CA THR A 44 2.68 12.58 26.83
C THR A 44 2.61 11.06 26.81
N CYS A 45 2.75 10.43 25.64
CA CYS A 45 2.80 8.98 25.51
C CYS A 45 4.10 8.40 26.07
N LEU A 46 5.23 9.09 25.86
CA LEU A 46 6.55 8.61 26.27
C LEU A 46 6.69 8.46 27.79
N GLU A 47 5.89 9.16 28.59
CA GLU A 47 5.88 9.00 30.06
C GLU A 47 5.58 7.56 30.51
N CYS A 48 4.81 6.81 29.72
CA CYS A 48 4.44 5.42 30.02
C CYS A 48 4.85 4.41 28.93
N HIS A 49 5.02 4.87 27.68
CA HIS A 49 5.26 4.02 26.51
C HIS A 49 6.58 4.34 25.81
N GLU A 50 7.61 4.69 26.58
CA GLU A 50 8.93 4.98 26.03
C GLU A 50 9.51 3.77 25.30
N GLN A 51 9.39 2.57 25.88
CA GLN A 51 9.91 1.34 25.28
C GLN A 51 9.25 1.05 23.93
N GLU A 52 7.93 1.14 23.85
CA GLU A 52 7.19 0.95 22.60
C GLU A 52 7.59 1.97 21.53
N ALA A 53 7.87 3.21 21.93
CA ALA A 53 8.36 4.24 21.02
C ALA A 53 9.78 3.95 20.52
N GLN A 54 10.66 3.44 21.38
CA GLN A 54 12.01 2.99 20.99
C GLN A 54 11.95 1.80 20.03
N ASP A 55 11.07 0.84 20.30
CA ASP A 55 10.85 -0.31 19.42
C ASP A 55 10.32 0.14 18.04
N PHE A 56 9.33 1.04 18.03
CA PHE A 56 8.78 1.60 16.81
C PHE A 56 9.81 2.43 16.04
N PHE A 57 10.68 3.19 16.73
CA PHE A 57 11.77 3.93 16.11
C PHE A 57 12.68 3.03 15.26
N HIS A 58 12.85 1.77 15.67
CA HIS A 58 13.65 0.79 14.94
C HIS A 58 12.87 0.00 13.86
N SER A 59 11.57 0.23 13.72
CA SER A 59 10.74 -0.43 12.70
C SER A 59 10.92 0.18 11.31
N GLN A 60 10.55 -0.58 10.27
CA GLN A 60 10.47 -0.04 8.91
C GLN A 60 9.43 1.07 8.76
N HIS A 61 8.38 1.10 9.58
CA HIS A 61 7.33 2.12 9.49
C HIS A 61 7.84 3.50 9.88
N TYR A 62 8.74 3.57 10.87
CA TYR A 62 9.43 4.81 11.23
C TYR A 62 10.65 5.05 10.35
N GLN A 63 11.58 4.09 10.23
CA GLN A 63 12.85 4.34 9.51
C GLN A 63 12.68 4.46 7.99
N TRP A 64 11.62 3.88 7.41
CA TRP A 64 11.46 3.72 5.95
C TRP A 64 12.70 3.09 5.29
N ARG A 65 13.44 2.31 6.06
CA ARG A 65 14.67 1.58 5.74
C ARG A 65 14.78 0.43 6.73
N GLY A 66 15.43 -0.66 6.34
CA GLY A 66 15.72 -1.77 7.24
C GLY A 66 16.57 -2.84 6.56
N LYS A 67 16.77 -3.95 7.25
CA LYS A 67 17.54 -5.10 6.76
C LYS A 67 16.86 -5.76 5.55
N THR A 68 17.65 -6.24 4.59
CA THR A 68 17.18 -6.76 3.29
C THR A 68 17.59 -8.21 3.03
N PRO A 69 17.38 -9.14 3.97
CA PRO A 69 17.91 -10.52 3.85
C PRO A 69 17.36 -11.29 2.64
N ASN A 70 16.25 -10.83 2.06
CA ASN A 70 15.59 -11.47 0.92
C ASN A 70 15.85 -10.75 -0.42
N VAL A 71 16.78 -9.79 -0.49
CA VAL A 71 17.17 -9.11 -1.74
C VAL A 71 18.54 -9.61 -2.17
N VAL A 72 18.57 -10.41 -3.24
CA VAL A 72 19.76 -11.21 -3.63
C VAL A 72 20.97 -10.37 -4.03
N ASN A 73 20.74 -9.13 -4.44
CA ASN A 73 21.78 -8.21 -4.89
C ASN A 73 21.92 -6.98 -3.98
N ALA A 74 21.37 -7.03 -2.76
CA ALA A 74 21.51 -5.92 -1.81
C ALA A 74 22.86 -5.90 -1.09
N ASP A 75 23.65 -6.98 -1.11
CA ASP A 75 24.99 -7.05 -0.53
C ASP A 75 25.07 -6.52 0.92
N GLY A 76 24.04 -6.81 1.72
CA GLY A 76 23.93 -6.37 3.12
C GLY A 76 23.45 -4.93 3.32
N MET A 77 23.17 -4.18 2.25
CA MET A 77 22.64 -2.82 2.34
C MET A 77 21.25 -2.81 2.99
N GLU A 78 21.06 -1.91 3.94
CA GLU A 78 19.73 -1.57 4.39
C GLU A 78 19.02 -0.73 3.34
N LEU A 79 17.89 -1.20 2.85
CA LEU A 79 17.12 -0.52 1.81
C LEU A 79 15.70 -0.26 2.29
N GLY A 80 15.03 0.71 1.68
CA GLY A 80 13.64 1.01 1.94
C GLY A 80 13.18 2.22 1.15
N LYS A 81 12.02 2.75 1.50
CA LYS A 81 11.39 3.85 0.75
C LYS A 81 12.30 5.08 0.66
N LEU A 82 13.13 5.37 1.66
CA LEU A 82 14.02 6.54 1.64
C LEU A 82 15.17 6.43 0.63
N ASN A 83 15.76 5.26 0.45
CA ASN A 83 16.98 5.08 -0.37
C ASN A 83 16.76 4.15 -1.58
N THR A 84 15.52 3.84 -1.93
CA THR A 84 15.16 3.16 -3.17
C THR A 84 14.34 4.06 -4.08
N MET A 85 14.25 3.66 -5.35
CA MET A 85 13.42 4.34 -6.34
C MET A 85 12.28 3.42 -6.79
N ASN A 86 11.13 4.02 -7.07
CA ASN A 86 10.03 3.39 -7.77
C ASN A 86 9.71 4.10 -9.09
N ASP A 87 8.78 3.54 -9.83
CA ASP A 87 8.28 3.99 -11.12
C ASP A 87 6.97 4.79 -11.00
N PHE A 88 6.56 5.14 -9.78
CA PHE A 88 5.44 6.01 -9.47
C PHE A 88 5.92 7.45 -9.26
N CYS A 89 6.18 7.84 -8.01
CA CYS A 89 6.70 9.16 -7.64
C CYS A 89 8.23 9.17 -7.44
N THR A 90 8.90 8.10 -7.90
CA THR A 90 10.36 7.93 -7.84
C THR A 90 10.93 7.74 -6.44
N ASN A 91 11.42 8.79 -5.78
CA ASN A 91 12.06 8.73 -4.47
C ASN A 91 11.49 9.85 -3.55
N PRO A 92 11.31 9.61 -2.24
CA PRO A 92 10.73 10.60 -1.35
C PRO A 92 11.68 11.71 -0.91
N ASN A 93 13.00 11.59 -1.09
CA ASN A 93 13.94 12.57 -0.55
C ASN A 93 13.78 13.98 -1.11
N PRO A 94 13.62 14.18 -2.44
CA PRO A 94 13.42 15.50 -3.02
C PRO A 94 12.10 16.15 -2.58
N SER A 95 11.10 15.32 -2.30
CA SER A 95 9.71 15.72 -2.05
C SER A 95 9.22 15.22 -0.70
N TRP A 96 10.04 15.37 0.34
CA TRP A 96 9.75 14.77 1.65
C TRP A 96 8.56 15.42 2.35
N ILE A 97 8.55 16.74 2.46
CA ILE A 97 7.51 17.50 3.17
C ILE A 97 7.29 18.85 2.50
N GLY A 98 6.04 19.29 2.44
CA GLY A 98 5.63 20.53 1.79
C GLY A 98 4.30 20.39 1.08
N ASN A 99 3.75 21.52 0.64
CA ASN A 99 2.57 21.58 -0.21
C ASN A 99 2.98 22.11 -1.59
N ALA A 100 2.65 21.37 -2.65
CA ALA A 100 2.63 21.91 -4.00
C ALA A 100 1.29 22.60 -4.21
N VAL A 101 1.33 23.89 -4.55
CA VAL A 101 0.16 24.76 -4.68
C VAL A 101 0.08 25.25 -6.12
N ASN A 102 -1.10 25.14 -6.73
CA ASN A 102 -1.32 25.64 -8.09
C ASN A 102 -1.53 27.16 -8.12
N GLU A 103 -1.73 27.72 -9.31
CA GLU A 103 -1.94 29.17 -9.51
C GLU A 103 -3.15 29.74 -8.76
N ASP A 104 -4.15 28.91 -8.40
CA ASP A 104 -5.35 29.32 -7.67
C ASP A 104 -5.18 29.25 -6.14
N GLY A 105 -3.98 28.89 -5.64
CA GLY A 105 -3.76 28.69 -4.22
C GLY A 105 -4.26 27.33 -3.69
N LYS A 106 -4.67 26.39 -4.55
CA LYS A 106 -5.13 25.06 -4.15
C LYS A 106 -3.95 24.11 -3.97
N ILE A 107 -3.96 23.35 -2.87
CA ILE A 107 -3.01 22.26 -2.64
C ILE A 107 -3.30 21.13 -3.63
N ILE A 108 -2.33 20.82 -4.50
CA ILE A 108 -2.43 19.81 -5.57
C ILE A 108 -1.52 18.60 -5.36
N ALA A 109 -0.55 18.70 -4.45
CA ALA A 109 0.20 17.59 -3.91
C ALA A 109 0.75 17.96 -2.52
N GLN A 110 1.05 16.94 -1.72
CA GLN A 110 1.74 17.09 -0.44
C GLN A 110 2.94 16.15 -0.44
N GLY A 111 3.98 16.53 0.28
CA GLY A 111 5.21 15.74 0.40
C GLY A 111 4.96 14.32 0.89
N CYS A 112 5.89 13.43 0.57
CA CYS A 112 5.80 11.99 0.80
C CYS A 112 5.54 11.62 2.27
N SER A 113 6.04 12.43 3.22
CA SER A 113 5.87 12.28 4.67
C SER A 113 4.40 12.29 5.11
N LYS A 114 3.46 12.68 4.26
CA LYS A 114 2.02 12.48 4.49
C LYS A 114 1.69 11.07 4.95
N CYS A 115 2.36 10.08 4.37
CA CYS A 115 2.21 8.66 4.69
C CYS A 115 3.26 8.12 5.68
N HIS A 116 4.15 8.96 6.21
CA HIS A 116 5.15 8.56 7.20
C HIS A 116 4.52 8.64 8.60
N ALA A 117 4.82 7.68 9.47
CA ALA A 117 4.27 7.63 10.83
C ALA A 117 5.02 8.56 11.80
N GLY A 118 5.42 9.73 11.32
CA GLY A 118 6.03 10.79 12.10
C GLY A 118 5.42 12.15 11.78
N LEU A 119 5.84 13.16 12.54
CA LEU A 119 5.27 14.52 12.55
C LEU A 119 6.01 15.48 11.61
N GLY A 120 6.90 14.97 10.76
CA GLY A 120 7.46 15.69 9.63
C GLY A 120 8.98 15.70 9.57
N ALA A 121 9.68 15.43 10.67
CA ALA A 121 11.12 15.25 10.63
C ALA A 121 11.48 13.95 9.90
N LYS A 122 12.56 13.99 9.10
CA LYS A 122 13.10 12.78 8.47
C LYS A 122 13.64 11.83 9.55
N PRO A 123 13.45 10.51 9.39
CA PRO A 123 14.09 9.53 10.24
C PRO A 123 15.61 9.68 10.24
N GLN A 124 16.21 9.58 11.42
CA GLN A 124 17.65 9.56 11.61
C GLN A 124 18.08 8.18 12.09
N ALA A 125 19.36 7.84 11.87
CA ALA A 125 19.93 6.58 12.34
C ALA A 125 20.07 6.54 13.86
N GLU A 126 20.40 7.68 14.46
CA GLU A 126 20.54 7.81 15.91
C GLU A 126 19.19 8.09 16.56
N MET A 127 18.89 7.31 17.59
CA MET A 127 17.72 7.53 18.43
C MET A 127 18.00 8.71 19.36
N THR A 128 17.19 9.76 19.24
CA THR A 128 17.26 10.94 20.09
C THR A 128 15.85 11.25 20.62
N GLN A 129 15.75 12.02 21.69
CA GLN A 129 14.46 12.45 22.21
C GLN A 129 13.61 13.13 21.13
N ALA A 130 14.22 13.98 20.30
CA ALA A 130 13.54 14.64 19.19
C ALA A 130 13.01 13.65 18.13
N GLN A 131 13.68 12.51 17.90
CA GLN A 131 13.17 11.46 17.02
C GLN A 131 12.02 10.70 17.65
N LEU A 132 12.07 10.41 18.96
CA LEU A 132 10.95 9.77 19.67
C LEU A 132 9.72 10.68 19.70
N GLU A 133 9.89 11.97 19.98
CA GLU A 133 8.79 12.94 19.97
C GLU A 133 8.25 13.22 18.56
N ASN A 134 9.02 12.92 17.50
CA ASN A 134 8.55 12.99 16.12
C ASN A 134 7.64 11.81 15.73
N ILE A 135 7.55 10.73 16.51
CA ILE A 135 6.65 9.61 16.20
C ILE A 135 5.19 10.07 16.31
N ASP A 136 4.34 9.76 15.34
CA ASP A 136 2.90 10.04 15.41
C ASP A 136 2.16 8.78 15.91
N CYS A 137 2.06 8.60 17.23
CA CYS A 137 1.37 7.43 17.82
C CYS A 137 -0.12 7.37 17.41
N LEU A 138 -0.76 8.54 17.27
CA LEU A 138 -2.20 8.65 17.05
C LEU A 138 -2.62 8.24 15.63
N ILE A 139 -1.70 8.28 14.65
CA ILE A 139 -2.01 7.92 13.26
C ILE A 139 -2.53 6.48 13.11
N CYS A 140 -2.02 5.57 13.95
CA CYS A 140 -2.35 4.15 13.97
C CYS A 140 -3.25 3.75 15.14
N HIS A 141 -3.30 4.53 16.23
CA HIS A 141 -3.96 4.10 17.46
C HIS A 141 -5.18 4.92 17.86
N ALA A 142 -5.39 6.13 17.32
CA ALA A 142 -6.49 6.99 17.76
C ALA A 142 -7.66 7.00 16.79
N SER A 143 -8.82 6.50 17.25
CA SER A 143 -10.05 6.49 16.47
C SER A 143 -10.53 7.91 16.17
N GLY A 144 -10.70 8.22 14.88
CA GLY A 144 -11.10 9.54 14.41
C GLY A 144 -9.98 10.58 14.30
N TYR A 145 -8.73 10.23 14.64
CA TYR A 145 -7.59 11.12 14.50
C TYR A 145 -7.36 11.51 13.04
N ARG A 146 -7.09 12.80 12.83
CA ARG A 146 -6.72 13.40 11.55
C ARG A 146 -5.64 14.44 11.80
N ARG A 147 -4.73 14.56 10.83
CA ARG A 147 -3.67 15.56 10.80
C ARG A 147 -3.64 16.28 9.47
N ASP A 148 -3.07 17.48 9.46
CA ASP A 148 -2.78 18.24 8.24
C ASP A 148 -1.41 18.92 8.37
N LEU A 149 -0.94 19.49 7.26
CA LEU A 149 0.38 20.12 7.17
C LEU A 149 0.30 21.61 7.50
N TYR A 150 1.10 22.07 8.45
CA TYR A 150 1.18 23.46 8.88
C TYR A 150 2.62 23.95 8.84
N LYS A 151 2.79 25.28 8.83
CA LYS A 151 4.08 25.91 9.11
C LYS A 151 4.15 26.31 10.57
N ASP A 152 5.29 26.06 11.20
CA ASP A 152 5.63 26.61 12.51
C ASP A 152 5.98 28.10 12.42
N ASP A 153 6.30 28.71 13.56
CA ASP A 153 6.68 30.13 13.65
C ASP A 153 8.00 30.45 12.91
N ALA A 154 8.85 29.45 12.68
CA ALA A 154 10.07 29.55 11.90
C ALA A 154 9.83 29.32 10.39
N GLY A 155 8.59 29.05 9.98
CA GLY A 155 8.20 28.78 8.60
C GLY A 155 8.51 27.35 8.12
N GLN A 156 8.93 26.45 9.00
CA GLN A 156 9.21 25.04 8.72
C GLN A 156 7.91 24.23 8.69
N TRP A 157 7.85 23.22 7.83
CA TRP A 157 6.67 22.36 7.69
C TRP A 157 6.65 21.25 8.74
N GLU A 158 5.46 20.98 9.28
CA GLU A 158 5.20 19.89 10.22
C GLU A 158 3.76 19.37 10.08
N TRP A 159 3.56 18.10 10.41
CA TRP A 159 2.23 17.50 10.51
C TRP A 159 1.69 17.75 11.91
N ARG A 160 0.51 18.35 12.01
CA ARG A 160 -0.18 18.54 13.30
C ARG A 160 -1.57 17.93 13.28
N PRO A 161 -2.07 17.42 14.42
CA PRO A 161 -3.47 17.06 14.59
C PRO A 161 -4.36 18.22 14.16
N ILE A 162 -5.44 18.02 13.39
CA ILE A 162 -6.29 19.16 12.96
C ILE A 162 -6.91 19.94 14.13
N LEU A 163 -6.96 19.32 15.32
CA LEU A 163 -7.45 19.90 16.56
C LEU A 163 -6.34 20.53 17.41
N TRP A 164 -5.12 20.70 16.90
CA TRP A 164 -3.97 21.19 17.69
C TRP A 164 -4.18 22.57 18.33
N LYS A 165 -5.07 23.40 17.79
CA LYS A 165 -5.47 24.70 18.36
C LYS A 165 -6.68 24.62 19.30
N ASN A 166 -7.25 23.44 19.51
CA ASN A 166 -8.39 23.18 20.37
C ASN A 166 -8.01 22.06 21.37
N GLN A 167 -7.45 22.45 22.52
CA GLN A 167 -6.93 21.52 23.51
C GLN A 167 -7.98 20.50 23.96
N ALA A 168 -9.20 20.93 24.30
CA ALA A 168 -10.27 20.03 24.70
C ALA A 168 -10.60 18.99 23.62
N GLY A 169 -10.58 19.39 22.34
CA GLY A 169 -10.76 18.46 21.22
C GLY A 169 -9.57 17.51 21.03
N LEU A 170 -8.35 18.00 21.22
CA LEU A 170 -7.11 17.22 21.14
C LEU A 170 -7.03 16.18 22.28
N ASP A 171 -7.39 16.56 23.49
CA ASP A 171 -7.47 15.66 24.65
C ASP A 171 -8.54 14.58 24.40
N ALA A 172 -9.70 14.99 23.87
CA ALA A 172 -10.78 14.07 23.58
C ALA A 172 -10.46 13.05 22.47
N ILE A 173 -9.56 13.37 21.53
CA ILE A 173 -9.17 12.45 20.45
C ILE A 173 -7.97 11.57 20.83
N SER A 174 -7.00 12.12 21.57
CA SER A 174 -5.82 11.40 22.04
C SER A 174 -6.15 10.31 23.06
N LYS A 175 -7.27 10.46 23.80
CA LYS A 175 -7.80 9.42 24.69
C LYS A 175 -8.54 8.27 23.97
N ARG A 176 -8.77 8.35 22.65
CA ARG A 176 -9.51 7.33 21.87
C ARG A 176 -8.64 6.21 21.33
N ILE A 177 -7.77 5.69 22.19
CA ILE A 177 -6.79 4.67 21.83
C ILE A 177 -7.46 3.31 21.66
N VAL A 178 -7.19 2.68 20.52
CA VAL A 178 -7.65 1.35 20.10
C VAL A 178 -6.53 0.59 19.41
N LEU A 179 -6.72 -0.72 19.22
CA LEU A 179 -5.91 -1.48 18.29
C LEU A 179 -6.13 -0.96 16.85
N PRO A 180 -5.09 -0.97 15.99
CA PRO A 180 -5.20 -0.48 14.63
C PRO A 180 -6.32 -1.16 13.83
N GLN A 181 -7.17 -0.34 13.23
CA GLN A 181 -8.25 -0.79 12.36
C GLN A 181 -7.86 -0.64 10.88
N ARG A 182 -8.53 -1.36 9.97
CA ARG A 182 -8.28 -1.26 8.51
C ARG A 182 -8.24 0.18 8.01
N THR A 183 -9.15 1.02 8.50
CA THR A 183 -9.22 2.45 8.14
C THR A 183 -7.93 3.22 8.40
N MET A 184 -7.19 2.88 9.45
CA MET A 184 -5.97 3.56 9.85
C MET A 184 -4.82 3.16 8.92
N CYS A 185 -4.71 1.88 8.59
CA CYS A 185 -3.73 1.36 7.63
C CYS A 185 -3.99 1.93 6.21
N LEU A 186 -5.25 1.92 5.77
CA LEU A 186 -5.64 2.32 4.41
C LEU A 186 -5.38 3.80 4.10
N ARG A 187 -5.31 4.69 5.12
CA ARG A 187 -4.92 6.11 4.96
C ARG A 187 -3.64 6.29 4.15
N CYS A 188 -2.70 5.37 4.32
CA CYS A 188 -1.39 5.40 3.65
C CYS A 188 -1.30 4.33 2.56
N HIS A 189 -1.81 3.13 2.85
CA HIS A 189 -1.64 1.97 1.97
C HIS A 189 -2.48 2.06 0.69
N SER A 190 -3.69 2.62 0.76
CA SER A 190 -4.53 2.80 -0.43
C SER A 190 -4.15 4.04 -1.24
N GLY A 191 -3.71 5.13 -0.58
CA GLY A 191 -3.28 6.37 -1.26
C GLY A 191 -1.87 6.34 -1.87
N ALA A 192 -1.17 5.21 -1.78
CA ALA A 192 0.22 5.10 -2.26
C ALA A 192 0.31 5.26 -3.79
N GLY A 193 1.35 5.97 -4.25
CA GLY A 193 1.56 6.22 -5.69
C GLY A 193 0.89 7.49 -6.23
N GLY A 194 0.28 8.30 -5.35
CA GLY A 194 -0.28 9.62 -5.69
C GLY A 194 -1.79 9.63 -5.94
N GLY A 195 -2.47 8.52 -5.64
CA GLY A 195 -3.91 8.38 -5.77
C GLY A 195 -4.41 7.07 -5.16
N GLN A 196 -5.73 6.95 -5.01
CA GLN A 196 -6.42 5.77 -4.49
C GLN A 196 -6.16 4.56 -5.40
N ASN A 197 -5.71 3.45 -4.79
CA ASN A 197 -5.38 2.20 -5.45
C ASN A 197 -4.34 2.31 -6.59
N PHE A 198 -3.58 3.41 -6.71
CA PHE A 198 -2.64 3.58 -7.81
C PHE A 198 -1.51 2.56 -7.76
N LYS A 199 -0.90 2.37 -6.59
CA LYS A 199 0.31 1.55 -6.49
C LYS A 199 0.05 0.05 -6.42
N ARG A 200 -0.66 -0.40 -5.38
CA ARG A 200 -0.78 -1.84 -5.04
C ARG A 200 -1.69 -2.58 -6.01
N GLY A 201 -2.87 -2.03 -6.29
CA GLY A 201 -3.88 -2.66 -7.12
C GLY A 201 -4.86 -3.51 -6.30
N ASP A 202 -4.44 -4.06 -5.17
CA ASP A 202 -5.25 -4.88 -4.26
C ASP A 202 -5.51 -4.21 -2.88
N LEU A 203 -5.24 -2.91 -2.74
CA LEU A 203 -5.47 -2.16 -1.48
C LEU A 203 -6.33 -0.93 -1.75
N GLU A 204 -7.64 -1.15 -1.73
CA GLU A 204 -8.67 -0.14 -2.00
C GLU A 204 -9.26 0.40 -0.70
N TYR A 205 -9.81 1.63 -0.70
CA TYR A 205 -10.54 2.13 0.48
C TYR A 205 -11.81 1.30 0.75
N GLU A 206 -12.34 0.59 -0.25
CA GLU A 206 -13.45 -0.35 -0.08
C GLU A 206 -13.17 -1.39 1.02
N LEU A 207 -11.91 -1.81 1.19
CA LEU A 207 -11.50 -2.78 2.23
C LEU A 207 -11.79 -2.28 3.66
N LYS A 208 -12.08 -0.99 3.87
CA LYS A 208 -12.59 -0.50 5.15
C LYS A 208 -13.82 -1.30 5.59
N GLU A 209 -14.78 -1.43 4.70
CA GLU A 209 -16.11 -2.01 4.89
C GLU A 209 -16.53 -2.60 3.54
N CYS A 210 -16.19 -3.87 3.29
CA CYS A 210 -16.45 -4.53 2.01
C CYS A 210 -17.38 -5.74 2.15
N GLU A 211 -17.94 -6.15 1.02
CA GLU A 211 -18.72 -7.39 0.89
C GLU A 211 -17.80 -8.60 0.69
N THR A 212 -18.33 -9.80 0.91
CA THR A 212 -17.61 -11.08 0.77
C THR A 212 -17.09 -11.30 -0.66
N GLU A 213 -17.82 -10.78 -1.64
CA GLU A 213 -17.48 -10.77 -3.06
C GLU A 213 -16.31 -9.82 -3.37
N PHE A 214 -15.89 -8.95 -2.45
CA PHE A 214 -14.72 -8.12 -2.63
C PHE A 214 -13.47 -8.79 -2.03
N ASP A 215 -13.55 -9.13 -0.74
CA ASP A 215 -12.53 -9.89 0.00
C ASP A 215 -13.17 -10.73 1.11
N VAL A 216 -13.02 -12.06 1.06
CA VAL A 216 -13.65 -12.99 2.01
C VAL A 216 -13.10 -12.91 3.45
N HIS A 217 -11.90 -12.37 3.64
CA HIS A 217 -11.27 -12.26 4.95
C HIS A 217 -11.66 -10.97 5.65
N MET A 218 -11.75 -9.86 4.90
CA MET A 218 -12.02 -8.54 5.44
C MET A 218 -13.49 -8.11 5.35
N ALA A 219 -14.34 -8.89 4.71
CA ALA A 219 -15.77 -8.59 4.60
C ALA A 219 -16.44 -8.44 5.96
N THR A 220 -17.23 -7.37 6.12
CA THR A 220 -17.85 -6.99 7.40
C THR A 220 -18.94 -7.94 7.86
N GLU A 221 -19.62 -8.58 6.91
CA GLU A 221 -20.63 -9.62 7.19
C GLU A 221 -19.99 -11.01 7.37
N GLY A 222 -18.66 -11.11 7.19
CA GLY A 222 -17.89 -12.35 7.25
C GLY A 222 -16.93 -12.39 8.45
N ASN A 223 -15.66 -12.70 8.18
CA ASN A 223 -14.63 -12.79 9.23
C ASN A 223 -14.23 -11.42 9.81
N ASP A 224 -14.54 -10.32 9.11
CA ASP A 224 -14.26 -8.94 9.48
C ASP A 224 -12.83 -8.69 10.00
N LEU A 225 -11.84 -9.39 9.43
CA LEU A 225 -10.46 -9.32 9.88
C LEU A 225 -9.90 -7.90 9.70
N GLN A 226 -9.24 -7.38 10.72
CA GLN A 226 -8.37 -6.21 10.64
C GLN A 226 -7.02 -6.58 10.02
N CYS A 227 -6.28 -5.58 9.52
CA CYS A 227 -4.96 -5.84 8.93
C CYS A 227 -4.02 -6.55 9.91
N ILE A 228 -4.09 -6.17 11.19
CA ILE A 228 -3.24 -6.72 12.25
C ILE A 228 -3.54 -8.19 12.57
N ASP A 229 -4.72 -8.72 12.26
CA ASP A 229 -5.01 -10.14 12.51
C ASP A 229 -4.09 -11.07 11.71
N CYS A 230 -3.61 -10.61 10.55
CA CYS A 230 -2.60 -11.28 9.73
C CYS A 230 -1.19 -10.70 9.92
N HIS A 231 -1.09 -9.37 10.03
CA HIS A 231 0.18 -8.64 9.93
C HIS A 231 0.83 -8.30 11.28
N GLN A 232 0.17 -8.56 12.40
CA GLN A 232 0.74 -8.26 13.71
C GLN A 232 2.04 -9.05 13.95
N GLY A 233 3.09 -8.31 14.27
CA GLY A 233 4.31 -8.85 14.83
C GLY A 233 4.49 -8.48 16.29
N GLU A 234 5.74 -8.40 16.71
CA GLU A 234 6.18 -8.02 18.06
C GLU A 234 6.93 -6.69 18.00
N ASP A 235 6.99 -5.96 19.11
CA ASP A 235 7.79 -4.72 19.24
C ASP A 235 7.51 -3.71 18.11
N HIS A 236 6.23 -3.52 17.77
CA HIS A 236 5.77 -2.67 16.66
C HIS A 236 6.35 -3.00 15.27
N ARG A 237 6.95 -4.19 15.10
CA ARG A 237 7.35 -4.72 13.81
C ARG A 237 6.18 -5.41 13.13
N ILE A 238 6.04 -5.21 11.83
CA ILE A 238 4.90 -5.74 11.06
C ILE A 238 5.36 -6.95 10.25
N VAL A 239 4.63 -8.06 10.36
CA VAL A 239 4.89 -9.29 9.62
C VAL A 239 4.47 -9.10 8.17
N GLY A 240 5.23 -9.69 7.26
CA GLY A 240 4.87 -9.81 5.85
C GLY A 240 5.71 -8.93 4.94
N ARG A 241 6.06 -9.51 3.79
CA ARG A 241 6.88 -8.85 2.77
C ARG A 241 6.40 -9.27 1.39
N GLY A 242 6.09 -8.28 0.55
CA GLY A 242 5.86 -8.48 -0.88
C GLY A 242 7.16 -8.45 -1.69
N VAL A 243 7.10 -8.94 -2.93
CA VAL A 243 8.26 -8.94 -3.86
C VAL A 243 8.88 -7.55 -4.04
N ASP A 244 8.07 -6.49 -4.01
CA ASP A 244 8.44 -5.10 -4.29
C ASP A 244 9.01 -4.32 -3.08
N LEU A 245 9.05 -4.98 -1.92
CA LEU A 245 9.52 -4.44 -0.66
C LEU A 245 10.91 -5.00 -0.34
N PRO A 246 11.96 -4.15 -0.27
CA PRO A 246 13.31 -4.64 -0.11
C PRO A 246 13.60 -5.08 1.34
N ALA A 247 13.18 -4.28 2.32
CA ALA A 247 13.43 -4.58 3.72
C ALA A 247 12.32 -5.44 4.34
N ASN A 248 12.69 -6.16 5.40
CA ASN A 248 11.83 -7.08 6.12
C ASN A 248 12.06 -6.93 7.63
N ASP A 249 11.06 -6.43 8.34
CA ASP A 249 11.08 -6.25 9.79
C ASP A 249 11.21 -7.58 10.54
N LEU A 250 10.56 -8.64 10.06
CA LEU A 250 10.51 -9.97 10.69
C LEU A 250 10.77 -11.07 9.66
N PRO A 251 12.02 -11.25 9.18
CA PRO A 251 12.35 -12.19 8.10
C PRO A 251 12.09 -13.66 8.43
N ASP A 252 12.14 -14.02 9.72
CA ASP A 252 11.89 -15.38 10.18
C ASP A 252 10.39 -15.70 10.31
N ARG A 253 9.51 -14.70 10.16
CA ARG A 253 8.05 -14.87 10.15
C ARG A 253 7.49 -14.54 8.77
N THR A 254 7.13 -15.58 8.03
CA THR A 254 6.49 -15.41 6.72
C THR A 254 4.98 -15.48 6.86
N LEU A 255 4.27 -14.45 6.38
CA LEU A 255 2.82 -14.50 6.25
C LEU A 255 2.43 -15.42 5.08
N ARG A 256 1.60 -16.43 5.35
CA ARG A 256 1.14 -17.41 4.37
C ARG A 256 -0.33 -17.74 4.59
N CYS A 257 -1.03 -18.15 3.53
CA CYS A 257 -2.40 -18.68 3.65
C CYS A 257 -2.43 -19.91 4.60
N THR A 258 -1.33 -20.68 4.61
CA THR A 258 -1.17 -21.88 5.43
C THR A 258 -1.00 -21.61 6.92
N SER A 259 -1.00 -20.34 7.34
CA SER A 259 -1.08 -19.98 8.77
C SER A 259 -2.47 -20.27 9.35
N CYS A 260 -3.51 -20.30 8.51
CA CYS A 260 -4.90 -20.55 8.92
C CYS A 260 -5.55 -21.72 8.16
N HIS A 261 -5.02 -22.08 6.99
CA HIS A 261 -5.54 -23.16 6.14
C HIS A 261 -4.53 -24.31 6.04
N ASP A 262 -5.02 -25.52 5.77
CA ASP A 262 -4.15 -26.64 5.42
C ASP A 262 -3.38 -26.38 4.11
N GLU A 263 -2.21 -26.98 3.94
CA GLU A 263 -1.43 -26.88 2.69
C GLU A 263 -2.13 -27.55 1.50
N ARG A 264 -3.07 -28.45 1.79
CA ARG A 264 -3.87 -29.24 0.85
C ARG A 264 -5.35 -29.17 1.26
N PRO A 265 -6.00 -28.02 1.04
CA PRO A 265 -7.30 -27.74 1.63
C PRO A 265 -8.49 -28.25 0.79
N HIS A 266 -8.25 -28.90 -0.35
CA HIS A 266 -9.31 -29.25 -1.30
C HIS A 266 -9.69 -30.73 -1.25
N ASP A 267 -10.97 -31.04 -1.47
CA ASP A 267 -11.41 -32.44 -1.62
C ASP A 267 -10.93 -33.08 -2.93
N ILE A 268 -10.46 -32.26 -3.88
CA ILE A 268 -9.99 -32.70 -5.20
C ILE A 268 -8.47 -32.80 -5.17
N ALA A 269 -7.95 -34.03 -5.13
CA ALA A 269 -6.50 -34.31 -5.05
C ALA A 269 -5.68 -33.62 -6.16
N ALA A 270 -6.27 -33.41 -7.34
CA ALA A 270 -5.61 -32.67 -8.42
C ALA A 270 -5.35 -31.20 -8.03
N LEU A 271 -6.28 -30.53 -7.35
CA LEU A 271 -6.09 -29.15 -6.87
C LEU A 271 -5.04 -29.09 -5.75
N ASP A 272 -5.06 -30.06 -4.83
CA ASP A 272 -4.02 -30.15 -3.80
C ASP A 272 -2.62 -30.36 -4.37
N ASN A 273 -2.48 -31.18 -5.42
CA ASN A 273 -1.19 -31.33 -6.09
C ASN A 273 -0.73 -30.02 -6.78
N HIS A 274 -1.65 -29.11 -7.13
CA HIS A 274 -1.25 -27.80 -7.65
C HIS A 274 -0.58 -26.95 -6.58
N THR A 275 -0.92 -27.08 -5.29
CA THR A 275 -0.39 -26.23 -4.22
C THR A 275 1.12 -26.40 -4.02
N ASP A 276 1.68 -27.53 -4.48
CA ASP A 276 3.13 -27.78 -4.52
C ASP A 276 3.87 -26.77 -5.43
N ARG A 277 3.19 -26.22 -6.46
CA ARG A 277 3.81 -25.42 -7.53
C ARG A 277 3.09 -24.10 -7.82
N VAL A 278 1.84 -23.96 -7.44
CA VAL A 278 0.97 -22.79 -7.67
C VAL A 278 0.53 -22.28 -6.31
N TYR A 279 0.86 -21.02 -6.00
CA TYR A 279 0.47 -20.41 -4.74
C TYR A 279 -1.01 -20.02 -4.76
N CYS A 280 -1.65 -20.01 -3.58
CA CYS A 280 -3.09 -19.84 -3.40
C CYS A 280 -3.65 -18.59 -4.10
N THR A 281 -2.88 -17.49 -4.10
CA THR A 281 -3.29 -16.21 -4.72
C THR A 281 -3.56 -16.31 -6.21
N VAL A 282 -2.94 -17.28 -6.90
CA VAL A 282 -3.16 -17.47 -8.35
C VAL A 282 -4.61 -17.86 -8.63
N CYS A 283 -5.15 -18.83 -7.90
CA CYS A 283 -6.50 -19.30 -8.11
C CYS A 283 -7.54 -18.44 -7.40
N HIS A 284 -7.20 -17.95 -6.21
CA HIS A 284 -8.16 -17.27 -5.33
C HIS A 284 -8.20 -15.74 -5.50
N ILE A 285 -7.34 -15.15 -6.33
CA ILE A 285 -7.43 -13.72 -6.71
C ILE A 285 -7.42 -13.61 -8.25
N PRO A 286 -8.55 -13.93 -8.93
CA PRO A 286 -8.64 -13.94 -10.40
C PRO A 286 -8.42 -12.58 -11.05
N THR A 287 -8.82 -11.52 -10.37
CA THR A 287 -8.66 -10.11 -10.74
C THR A 287 -8.39 -9.26 -9.51
N PHE A 288 -7.76 -8.11 -9.70
CA PHE A 288 -7.58 -7.06 -8.71
C PHE A 288 -8.05 -5.70 -9.24
N ALA A 289 -8.09 -4.67 -8.39
CA ALA A 289 -8.56 -3.33 -8.75
C ALA A 289 -10.03 -3.36 -9.19
N LYS A 290 -10.88 -3.94 -8.33
CA LYS A 290 -12.28 -4.24 -8.59
C LYS A 290 -13.17 -3.02 -8.40
N LYS A 291 -12.91 -2.20 -7.37
CA LYS A 291 -13.69 -0.98 -7.13
C LYS A 291 -13.15 0.16 -7.98
N ASP A 292 -11.88 0.47 -7.79
CA ASP A 292 -11.14 1.59 -8.35
C ASP A 292 -10.04 1.12 -9.30
N ALA A 293 -9.87 1.85 -10.40
CA ALA A 293 -8.83 1.56 -11.36
C ALA A 293 -7.43 1.84 -10.77
N THR A 294 -6.46 1.02 -11.16
CA THR A 294 -5.09 1.08 -10.70
C THR A 294 -4.15 1.56 -11.80
N ASP A 295 -3.09 2.29 -11.45
CA ASP A 295 -2.09 2.78 -12.40
C ASP A 295 -1.27 1.58 -12.90
N MET A 296 -1.29 1.32 -14.20
CA MET A 296 -0.62 0.18 -14.84
C MET A 296 0.62 0.60 -15.65
N VAL A 297 0.60 1.83 -16.17
CA VAL A 297 1.71 2.41 -16.94
C VAL A 297 1.87 3.88 -16.60
N ARG A 298 3.06 4.28 -16.17
CA ARG A 298 3.42 5.67 -15.93
C ARG A 298 4.59 6.13 -16.80
N ASP A 299 4.32 7.00 -17.77
CA ASP A 299 5.31 7.57 -18.67
C ASP A 299 5.68 9.00 -18.26
N TRP A 300 6.86 9.16 -17.65
CA TRP A 300 7.38 10.47 -17.25
C TRP A 300 7.99 11.27 -18.40
N SER A 301 8.25 10.64 -19.56
CA SER A 301 8.73 11.35 -20.76
C SER A 301 7.62 12.17 -21.44
N GLN A 302 6.36 11.90 -21.09
CA GLN A 302 5.17 12.56 -21.63
C GLN A 302 4.35 13.22 -20.52
N PRO A 303 4.67 14.47 -20.13
CA PRO A 303 3.85 15.24 -19.21
C PRO A 303 2.42 15.44 -19.73
N LYS A 304 1.44 15.31 -18.85
CA LYS A 304 0.02 15.55 -19.12
C LYS A 304 -0.51 16.64 -18.20
N TYR A 305 -1.15 17.65 -18.78
CA TYR A 305 -1.85 18.69 -18.03
C TYR A 305 -3.30 18.27 -17.74
N HIS A 306 -3.77 18.55 -16.53
CA HIS A 306 -5.13 18.28 -16.06
C HIS A 306 -5.84 19.61 -15.77
N PRO A 307 -6.71 20.10 -16.67
CA PRO A 307 -7.35 21.41 -16.53
C PRO A 307 -8.15 21.58 -15.24
N ASP A 308 -8.89 20.55 -14.81
CA ASP A 308 -9.78 20.61 -13.64
C ASP A 308 -9.02 20.83 -12.32
N SER A 309 -7.81 20.29 -12.24
CA SER A 309 -6.93 20.43 -11.07
C SER A 309 -5.85 21.48 -11.26
N LYS A 310 -5.70 22.04 -12.47
CA LYS A 310 -4.57 22.88 -12.90
C LYS A 310 -3.22 22.33 -12.43
N LYS A 311 -2.97 21.07 -12.80
CA LYS A 311 -1.83 20.27 -12.36
C LYS A 311 -1.27 19.49 -13.52
N TYR A 312 0.05 19.29 -13.52
CA TYR A 312 0.72 18.34 -14.40
C TYR A 312 0.90 16.97 -13.72
N SER A 313 0.95 15.91 -14.50
CA SER A 313 1.41 14.59 -14.08
C SER A 313 2.22 13.94 -15.21
N ALA A 314 2.86 12.81 -14.91
CA ALA A 314 3.21 11.85 -15.97
C ALA A 314 1.95 11.40 -16.72
N THR A 315 2.09 10.90 -17.94
CA THR A 315 0.98 10.22 -18.62
C THR A 315 0.74 8.87 -17.94
N ILE A 316 -0.49 8.65 -17.48
CA ILE A 316 -0.89 7.45 -16.74
C ILE A 316 -1.93 6.66 -17.54
N THR A 317 -1.71 5.35 -17.67
CA THR A 317 -2.70 4.39 -18.18
C THR A 317 -3.23 3.57 -17.01
N PHE A 318 -4.54 3.67 -16.77
CA PHE A 318 -5.21 2.92 -15.72
C PHE A 318 -5.79 1.59 -16.23
N GLY A 319 -5.87 0.60 -15.34
CA GLY A 319 -6.58 -0.66 -15.56
C GLY A 319 -7.57 -0.93 -14.42
N LYS A 320 -8.67 -1.61 -14.74
CA LYS A 320 -9.69 -2.05 -13.77
C LYS A 320 -9.97 -3.53 -13.99
N ASP A 321 -10.32 -4.26 -12.93
CA ASP A 321 -10.56 -5.71 -12.97
C ASP A 321 -9.39 -6.45 -13.63
N VAL A 322 -8.19 -6.07 -13.25
CA VAL A 322 -6.96 -6.44 -13.93
C VAL A 322 -6.61 -7.89 -13.60
N VAL A 323 -6.33 -8.67 -14.63
CA VAL A 323 -5.82 -10.04 -14.49
C VAL A 323 -4.35 -9.98 -14.04
N PRO A 324 -3.97 -10.66 -12.95
CA PRO A 324 -2.57 -10.75 -12.54
C PRO A 324 -1.70 -11.40 -13.62
N VAL A 325 -0.43 -10.99 -13.67
CA VAL A 325 0.60 -11.81 -14.33
C VAL A 325 1.11 -12.86 -13.36
N TYR A 326 1.54 -14.00 -13.90
CA TYR A 326 2.01 -15.13 -13.10
C TYR A 326 3.51 -15.35 -13.31
N ALA A 327 4.26 -15.47 -12.22
CA ALA A 327 5.70 -15.69 -12.25
C ALA A 327 6.16 -16.58 -11.09
N TRP A 328 7.28 -17.27 -11.28
CA TRP A 328 7.94 -18.02 -10.22
C TRP A 328 8.50 -17.08 -9.15
N TYR A 329 8.28 -17.44 -7.88
CA TYR A 329 8.79 -16.71 -6.73
C TYR A 329 9.14 -17.67 -5.59
N ASN A 330 10.37 -17.55 -5.09
CA ASN A 330 10.91 -18.35 -3.99
C ASN A 330 11.05 -17.57 -2.67
N GLY A 331 10.42 -16.40 -2.58
CA GLY A 331 10.57 -15.48 -1.44
C GLY A 331 11.68 -14.45 -1.59
N GLN A 332 12.59 -14.60 -2.55
CA GLN A 332 13.68 -13.64 -2.81
C GLN A 332 13.36 -12.70 -3.98
N SER A 333 13.90 -11.48 -3.94
CA SER A 333 13.74 -10.48 -4.99
C SER A 333 15.08 -9.97 -5.50
N LYS A 334 15.12 -9.50 -6.75
CA LYS A 334 16.22 -8.68 -7.29
C LYS A 334 15.73 -7.23 -7.41
N ALA A 335 16.53 -6.28 -6.92
CA ALA A 335 16.17 -4.85 -6.85
C ALA A 335 17.07 -3.99 -7.75
N ALA A 336 16.51 -2.96 -8.36
CA ALA A 336 17.28 -1.83 -8.88
C ALA A 336 17.71 -0.95 -7.69
N ILE A 337 19.01 -0.91 -7.42
CA ILE A 337 19.56 -0.14 -6.32
C ILE A 337 19.95 1.24 -6.83
N LEU A 338 19.43 2.28 -6.16
CA LEU A 338 19.69 3.67 -6.53
C LEU A 338 21.19 3.95 -6.44
N GLY A 339 21.75 4.60 -7.46
CA GLY A 339 23.19 4.84 -7.56
C GLY A 339 24.01 3.66 -8.12
N GLN A 340 23.41 2.49 -8.36
CA GLN A 340 24.06 1.39 -9.06
C GLN A 340 23.65 1.34 -10.54
N ARG A 341 24.53 0.75 -11.35
CA ARG A 341 24.27 0.49 -12.77
C ARG A 341 23.13 -0.52 -12.90
N MET A 342 22.19 -0.25 -13.80
CA MET A 342 21.13 -1.20 -14.14
C MET A 342 21.52 -2.11 -15.31
N GLU A 343 20.94 -3.30 -15.32
CA GLU A 343 21.05 -4.28 -16.41
C GLU A 343 19.69 -4.44 -17.09
N THR A 344 19.68 -4.53 -18.42
CA THR A 344 18.48 -4.89 -19.19
C THR A 344 18.34 -6.40 -19.33
N ASP A 345 17.10 -6.85 -19.50
CA ASP A 345 16.88 -8.18 -20.06
C ASP A 345 17.11 -8.22 -21.58
N LYS A 346 16.95 -9.41 -22.18
CA LYS A 346 17.11 -9.64 -23.63
C LYS A 346 16.18 -8.80 -24.52
N ASN A 347 15.13 -8.21 -23.95
CA ASN A 347 14.17 -7.36 -24.66
C ASN A 347 14.44 -5.87 -24.41
N GLY A 348 15.54 -5.52 -23.75
CA GLY A 348 15.89 -4.13 -23.43
C GLY A 348 15.06 -3.52 -22.30
N VAL A 349 14.36 -4.34 -21.49
CA VAL A 349 13.54 -3.85 -20.37
C VAL A 349 14.33 -3.95 -19.06
N TYR A 350 14.34 -2.85 -18.32
CA TYR A 350 14.95 -2.77 -16.99
C TYR A 350 13.95 -3.20 -15.91
N THR A 351 14.36 -4.07 -14.99
CA THR A 351 13.48 -4.52 -13.89
C THR A 351 13.82 -3.78 -12.60
N MET A 352 12.87 -2.97 -12.12
CA MET A 352 12.99 -2.19 -10.87
C MET A 352 12.95 -3.06 -9.63
N MET A 353 12.01 -3.99 -9.62
CA MET A 353 11.97 -5.08 -8.65
C MET A 353 11.27 -6.27 -9.30
N GLY A 354 11.88 -7.45 -9.18
CA GLY A 354 11.34 -8.69 -9.73
C GLY A 354 11.46 -9.87 -8.78
N PRO A 355 10.58 -10.87 -8.92
CA PRO A 355 10.68 -12.11 -8.17
C PRO A 355 11.87 -12.93 -8.66
N VAL A 356 12.49 -13.66 -7.74
CA VAL A 356 13.52 -14.67 -8.04
C VAL A 356 12.88 -16.05 -7.94
N GLY A 357 13.28 -16.94 -8.83
CA GLY A 357 12.79 -18.31 -8.93
C GLY A 357 12.52 -18.69 -10.38
N ASP A 358 12.52 -19.99 -10.63
CA ASP A 358 12.18 -20.56 -11.93
C ASP A 358 11.55 -21.95 -11.75
N LYS A 359 11.24 -22.62 -12.87
CA LYS A 359 10.62 -23.95 -12.85
C LYS A 359 11.52 -25.03 -12.21
N GLY A 360 12.84 -24.91 -12.29
CA GLY A 360 13.77 -25.86 -11.65
C GLY A 360 13.92 -25.64 -10.15
N ASP A 361 13.61 -24.44 -9.66
CA ASP A 361 13.65 -24.11 -8.23
C ASP A 361 12.50 -24.80 -7.48
N LYS A 362 12.85 -25.75 -6.60
CA LYS A 362 11.91 -26.50 -5.77
C LYS A 362 11.29 -25.68 -4.65
N SER A 363 11.92 -24.57 -4.27
CA SER A 363 11.38 -23.63 -3.27
C SER A 363 10.45 -22.59 -3.90
N ALA A 364 10.45 -22.46 -5.24
CA ALA A 364 9.59 -21.55 -5.96
C ALA A 364 8.19 -22.13 -6.18
N ARG A 365 7.19 -21.26 -6.03
CA ARG A 365 5.82 -21.46 -6.54
C ARG A 365 5.47 -20.34 -7.51
N ILE A 366 4.44 -20.51 -8.32
CA ILE A 366 3.88 -19.47 -9.18
C ILE A 366 2.98 -18.58 -8.32
N TYR A 367 3.23 -17.27 -8.34
CA TYR A 367 2.44 -16.27 -7.60
C TYR A 367 1.73 -15.31 -8.56
N ALA A 368 0.70 -14.63 -8.05
CA ALA A 368 -0.02 -13.58 -8.74
C ALA A 368 0.65 -12.22 -8.49
N PHE A 369 0.87 -11.46 -9.57
CA PHE A 369 1.49 -10.14 -9.49
C PHE A 369 0.75 -9.10 -10.33
N LYS A 370 0.71 -7.87 -9.85
CA LYS A 370 0.59 -6.69 -10.69
C LYS A 370 1.94 -6.43 -11.35
N LEU A 371 1.94 -6.33 -12.68
CA LEU A 371 3.09 -5.86 -13.45
C LEU A 371 2.86 -4.40 -13.84
N HIS A 372 3.50 -3.49 -13.11
CA HIS A 372 3.52 -2.08 -13.48
C HIS A 372 4.66 -1.82 -14.47
N LYS A 373 4.42 -0.94 -15.44
CA LYS A 373 5.42 -0.47 -16.41
C LYS A 373 5.64 1.02 -16.25
N GLY A 374 6.81 1.50 -16.61
CA GLY A 374 7.04 2.93 -16.63
C GLY A 374 8.12 3.36 -17.61
N VAL A 375 8.19 4.66 -17.82
CA VAL A 375 9.28 5.31 -18.56
C VAL A 375 9.96 6.27 -17.61
N LEU A 376 11.25 6.04 -17.35
CA LEU A 376 12.04 6.78 -16.36
C LEU A 376 13.33 7.32 -16.97
N PRO A 377 13.90 8.40 -16.42
CA PRO A 377 15.18 8.93 -16.86
C PRO A 377 16.34 8.16 -16.24
N MET A 378 17.38 7.92 -17.03
CA MET A 378 18.60 7.24 -16.63
C MET A 378 19.83 7.98 -17.16
N LEU A 379 20.89 8.10 -16.36
CA LEU A 379 22.16 8.66 -16.81
C LEU A 379 22.73 7.84 -17.98
N LYS A 380 23.03 8.48 -19.12
CA LYS A 380 23.45 7.75 -20.33
C LYS A 380 24.75 6.98 -20.15
N LYS A 381 25.76 7.58 -19.51
CA LYS A 381 27.09 6.98 -19.39
C LYS A 381 27.14 5.93 -18.28
N GLU A 382 26.65 6.28 -17.10
CA GLU A 382 26.73 5.44 -15.91
C GLU A 382 25.63 4.37 -15.86
N GLN A 383 24.53 4.56 -16.60
CA GLN A 383 23.33 3.73 -16.58
C GLN A 383 22.74 3.57 -15.17
N ARG A 384 22.65 4.70 -14.45
CA ARG A 384 22.02 4.79 -13.12
C ARG A 384 20.72 5.56 -13.22
N LEU A 385 19.67 5.08 -12.55
CA LEU A 385 18.37 5.74 -12.52
C LEU A 385 18.45 7.16 -11.94
N ILE A 386 17.65 8.07 -12.47
CA ILE A 386 17.54 9.43 -11.97
C ILE A 386 16.15 9.60 -11.33
N PRO A 387 16.06 9.91 -10.01
CA PRO A 387 14.80 10.32 -9.40
C PRO A 387 14.25 11.59 -10.07
N ILE A 388 12.95 11.84 -9.91
CA ILE A 388 12.31 13.05 -10.43
C ILE A 388 11.85 13.89 -9.24
N GLY A 389 12.22 15.18 -9.22
CA GLY A 389 11.67 16.16 -8.27
C GLY A 389 10.23 16.50 -8.62
N VAL A 390 9.28 15.72 -8.11
CA VAL A 390 7.89 15.70 -8.58
C VAL A 390 7.05 16.90 -8.15
N ASP A 391 7.37 17.54 -7.03
CA ASP A 391 6.49 18.57 -6.43
C ASP A 391 6.34 19.79 -7.33
N GLU A 392 7.44 20.41 -7.77
CA GLU A 392 7.34 21.58 -8.64
C GLU A 392 6.96 21.19 -10.07
N PHE A 393 7.32 19.97 -10.51
CA PHE A 393 6.84 19.45 -11.79
C PHE A 393 5.31 19.41 -11.86
N PHE A 394 4.64 19.05 -10.77
CA PHE A 394 3.18 19.07 -10.73
C PHE A 394 2.58 20.47 -10.92
N ILE A 395 3.35 21.52 -10.66
CA ILE A 395 2.93 22.91 -10.81
C ILE A 395 3.20 23.39 -12.24
N ASP A 396 4.43 23.23 -12.74
CA ASP A 396 4.89 23.90 -13.97
C ASP A 396 5.01 22.98 -15.21
N GLY A 397 4.99 21.65 -15.01
CA GLY A 397 5.16 20.67 -16.08
C GLY A 397 6.58 20.57 -16.66
N ASN A 398 7.57 21.26 -16.08
CA ASN A 398 8.95 21.29 -16.58
C ASN A 398 9.70 20.00 -16.18
N ILE A 399 9.56 18.97 -17.00
CA ILE A 399 10.18 17.67 -16.75
C ILE A 399 11.71 17.73 -16.74
N ALA A 400 12.33 18.58 -17.56
CA ALA A 400 13.79 18.69 -17.61
C ALA A 400 14.36 19.22 -16.29
N GLU A 401 13.72 20.24 -15.71
CA GLU A 401 14.10 20.78 -14.41
C GLU A 401 13.82 19.78 -13.28
N ALA A 402 12.74 19.02 -13.38
CA ALA A 402 12.42 17.96 -12.41
C ALA A 402 13.48 16.84 -12.39
N VAL A 403 13.99 16.45 -13.57
CA VAL A 403 15.11 15.50 -13.71
C VAL A 403 16.41 16.10 -13.16
N ALA A 404 16.68 17.37 -13.46
CA ALA A 404 17.85 18.10 -12.95
C ALA A 404 17.86 18.15 -11.41
N ARG A 405 16.74 18.52 -10.78
CA ARG A 405 16.60 18.52 -9.31
C ARG A 405 16.82 17.13 -8.71
N GLY A 406 16.26 16.10 -9.32
CA GLY A 406 16.42 14.72 -8.86
C GLY A 406 17.87 14.21 -8.98
N ALA A 407 18.56 14.51 -10.09
CA ALA A 407 19.96 14.18 -10.26
C ALA A 407 20.88 14.98 -9.33
N SER A 408 20.58 16.26 -9.09
CA SER A 408 21.35 17.11 -8.20
C SER A 408 21.26 16.62 -6.76
N SER A 409 20.04 16.36 -6.28
CA SER A 409 19.80 15.85 -4.92
C SER A 409 20.35 14.44 -4.67
N THR A 410 20.45 13.61 -5.70
CA THR A 410 20.91 12.21 -5.55
C THR A 410 22.40 12.03 -5.83
N TYR A 411 22.92 12.75 -6.83
CA TYR A 411 24.27 12.54 -7.38
C TYR A 411 25.13 13.80 -7.41
N GLY A 412 24.60 14.97 -7.02
CA GLY A 412 25.31 16.25 -7.16
C GLY A 412 25.45 16.72 -8.61
N ILE A 413 24.67 16.17 -9.53
CA ILE A 413 24.72 16.51 -10.96
C ILE A 413 23.56 17.46 -11.29
N GLY A 414 23.87 18.72 -11.62
CA GLY A 414 22.86 19.73 -11.95
C GLY A 414 22.01 19.38 -13.17
N TYR A 415 22.61 19.45 -14.37
CA TYR A 415 21.92 19.09 -15.63
C TYR A 415 22.55 17.82 -16.22
N PRO A 416 22.01 16.63 -15.87
CA PRO A 416 22.55 15.37 -16.36
C PRO A 416 22.28 15.18 -17.85
N GLU A 417 23.19 14.49 -18.55
CA GLU A 417 22.83 13.86 -19.81
C GLU A 417 22.10 12.54 -19.51
N TYR A 418 20.85 12.42 -19.97
CA TYR A 418 20.01 11.26 -19.68
C TYR A 418 19.29 10.73 -20.92
N GLU A 419 18.81 9.50 -20.81
CA GLU A 419 17.92 8.86 -21.76
C GLU A 419 16.67 8.35 -21.04
N TRP A 420 15.58 8.20 -21.78
CA TRP A 420 14.34 7.60 -21.28
C TRP A 420 14.38 6.08 -21.49
N ILE A 421 14.16 5.33 -20.42
CA ILE A 421 14.18 3.87 -20.45
C ILE A 421 12.83 3.27 -20.06
N ASN A 422 12.51 2.15 -20.68
CA ASN A 422 11.37 1.32 -20.28
C ASN A 422 11.75 0.49 -19.05
N VAL A 423 10.94 0.61 -18.00
CA VAL A 423 11.09 -0.17 -16.78
C VAL A 423 9.84 -1.02 -16.51
N ARG A 424 10.02 -2.07 -15.72
CA ARG A 424 8.92 -2.84 -15.13
C ARG A 424 9.13 -3.10 -13.65
N ARG A 425 8.04 -3.30 -12.92
CA ARG A 425 8.04 -3.68 -11.51
C ARG A 425 6.96 -4.72 -11.26
N TYR A 426 7.34 -5.81 -10.60
CA TYR A 426 6.39 -6.78 -10.07
C TYR A 426 5.97 -6.35 -8.66
N MET A 427 4.68 -6.42 -8.37
CA MET A 427 4.10 -6.21 -7.04
C MET A 427 3.17 -7.39 -6.76
N GLY A 428 3.35 -8.05 -5.62
CA GLY A 428 2.54 -9.22 -5.27
C GLY A 428 1.09 -8.80 -4.99
N ILE A 429 0.16 -9.66 -5.36
CA ILE A 429 -1.27 -9.50 -5.10
C ILE A 429 -1.67 -10.52 -4.04
N PHE A 430 -2.14 -10.04 -2.89
CA PHE A 430 -2.37 -10.85 -1.69
C PHE A 430 -3.73 -10.62 -1.04
N HIS A 431 -4.44 -9.56 -1.42
CA HIS A 431 -5.77 -9.23 -0.93
C HIS A 431 -6.80 -9.29 -2.07
N GLU A 432 -8.05 -9.00 -1.74
CA GLU A 432 -9.21 -9.17 -2.62
C GLU A 432 -9.48 -10.66 -2.94
N VAL A 433 -9.23 -11.52 -1.95
CA VAL A 433 -9.46 -12.96 -2.07
C VAL A 433 -10.94 -13.23 -2.30
N GLN A 434 -11.23 -13.95 -3.39
CA GLN A 434 -12.60 -14.23 -3.80
C GLN A 434 -13.23 -15.42 -3.07
N PRO A 435 -14.57 -15.48 -3.01
CA PRO A 435 -15.28 -16.70 -2.63
C PRO A 435 -14.78 -17.90 -3.44
N ALA A 436 -14.74 -19.08 -2.81
CA ALA A 436 -14.22 -20.29 -3.45
C ALA A 436 -14.93 -20.64 -4.77
N ALA A 437 -16.22 -20.30 -4.90
CA ALA A 437 -17.00 -20.48 -6.12
C ALA A 437 -16.49 -19.65 -7.32
N ASN A 438 -15.74 -18.58 -7.06
CA ASN A 438 -15.16 -17.69 -8.07
C ASN A 438 -13.66 -17.97 -8.30
N ALA A 439 -13.07 -18.96 -7.62
CA ALA A 439 -11.68 -19.33 -7.85
C ALA A 439 -11.48 -19.87 -9.28
N LEU A 440 -10.29 -19.65 -9.83
CA LEU A 440 -9.94 -20.16 -11.16
C LEU A 440 -10.11 -21.68 -11.22
N GLN A 441 -10.73 -22.15 -12.29
CA GLN A 441 -10.96 -23.56 -12.59
C GLN A 441 -9.91 -24.08 -13.58
N CYS A 442 -9.88 -25.40 -13.78
CA CYS A 442 -8.89 -26.08 -14.63
C CYS A 442 -8.72 -25.40 -16.00
N LEU A 443 -9.83 -25.13 -16.68
CA LEU A 443 -9.85 -24.55 -18.04
C LEU A 443 -9.62 -23.04 -18.08
N ASP A 444 -9.50 -22.36 -16.93
CA ASP A 444 -8.99 -20.99 -16.95
C ASP A 444 -7.50 -20.99 -17.32
N CYS A 445 -6.75 -21.99 -16.88
CA CYS A 445 -5.32 -22.14 -17.17
C CYS A 445 -5.06 -23.08 -18.35
N HIS A 446 -5.73 -24.24 -18.37
CA HIS A 446 -5.45 -25.35 -19.28
C HIS A 446 -6.28 -25.29 -20.56
N ARG A 447 -6.10 -24.22 -21.33
CA ARG A 447 -6.72 -24.05 -22.66
C ARG A 447 -5.88 -23.12 -23.54
N GLU A 448 -6.18 -23.09 -24.83
CA GLU A 448 -5.68 -22.06 -25.73
C GLU A 448 -6.12 -20.66 -25.25
N GLY A 449 -5.17 -19.74 -25.11
CA GLY A 449 -5.44 -18.41 -24.56
C GLY A 449 -5.80 -18.41 -23.06
N GLY A 450 -5.46 -19.47 -22.33
CA GLY A 450 -5.61 -19.53 -20.87
C GLY A 450 -4.75 -18.51 -20.12
N ARG A 451 -4.93 -18.46 -18.80
CA ARG A 451 -4.28 -17.53 -17.87
C ARG A 451 -2.75 -17.62 -17.85
N MET A 452 -2.19 -18.80 -18.14
CA MET A 452 -0.76 -19.09 -17.97
C MET A 452 0.03 -18.90 -19.27
N ASP A 453 1.05 -18.04 -19.23
CA ASP A 453 2.10 -18.04 -20.26
C ASP A 453 3.08 -19.18 -19.96
N TRP A 454 2.73 -20.38 -20.42
CA TRP A 454 3.50 -21.61 -20.19
C TRP A 454 4.95 -21.48 -20.65
N LYS A 455 5.21 -20.80 -21.77
CA LYS A 455 6.57 -20.62 -22.30
C LYS A 455 7.38 -19.68 -21.42
N ALA A 456 6.80 -18.56 -20.98
CA ALA A 456 7.47 -17.65 -20.04
C ALA A 456 7.74 -18.32 -18.68
N LEU A 457 6.89 -19.27 -18.26
CA LEU A 457 7.05 -20.07 -17.05
C LEU A 457 8.02 -21.26 -17.22
N GLY A 458 8.64 -21.45 -18.39
CA GLY A 458 9.62 -22.52 -18.64
C GLY A 458 9.03 -23.90 -18.98
N TYR A 459 7.75 -23.95 -19.37
CA TYR A 459 7.13 -25.14 -19.95
C TYR A 459 7.21 -25.10 -21.48
N LYS A 460 7.24 -26.29 -22.11
CA LYS A 460 7.26 -26.40 -23.57
C LYS A 460 5.89 -26.06 -24.17
N ARG A 461 4.83 -26.49 -23.50
CA ARG A 461 3.41 -26.22 -23.76
C ARG A 461 2.64 -26.38 -22.45
N ASP A 462 1.31 -26.38 -22.55
CA ASP A 462 0.42 -26.70 -21.45
C ASP A 462 0.79 -28.06 -20.80
N PRO A 463 1.06 -28.12 -19.49
CA PRO A 463 1.41 -29.35 -18.78
C PRO A 463 0.32 -30.43 -18.84
N LEU A 464 -0.95 -30.05 -18.98
CA LEU A 464 -2.05 -31.02 -19.12
C LEU A 464 -1.95 -31.74 -20.46
N LEU A 465 -1.63 -31.01 -21.54
CA LEU A 465 -1.40 -31.62 -22.86
C LEU A 465 -0.14 -32.49 -22.86
N ASP A 466 0.90 -32.10 -22.13
CA ASP A 466 2.10 -32.93 -21.92
C ASP A 466 1.82 -34.24 -21.17
N ALA A 467 0.79 -34.27 -20.32
CA ALA A 467 0.42 -35.47 -19.54
C ALA A 467 -0.57 -36.41 -20.27
N MET A 468 -1.17 -35.93 -21.37
CA MET A 468 -2.12 -36.69 -22.18
C MET A 468 -1.46 -37.43 -23.35
N ASP A 469 -0.28 -36.98 -23.77
CA ASP A 469 0.58 -37.65 -24.77
C ASP A 469 1.58 -38.58 -24.08
#